data_AF-A0A2R6C5R6-F1
#
_entry.id   AF-A0A2R6C5R6-F1
#
_cell.length_a   1.000
_cell.length_b   1.000
_cell.length_c   1.000
_cell.angle_alpha   90.00
_cell.angle_beta   90.00
_cell.angle_gamma   90.00
#
_symmetry.space_group_name_H-M   'P 1'
#
loop_
_entity.id
_entity.type
_entity.pdbx_description
1 polymer ?
#
loop_
_entity_poly.entity_id
_entity_poly.type
_entity_poly.pdbx_seq_one_letter_code
_entity_poly.pdbx_strand_id
1 'polypeptide(L)'
;MSKKFEVIAVTGLPEFGSGDNLGEAILSRLQEMGFTLEDGDIIVVSQKVVSKVEGRMVRLSDVKPSERAITLSKITGKDPRFVELVLRESSQIEVAVKGHLIVTTKSGITCANAGI
;
A
#
# COMPACT_ATOMS: atom_id res chain seq x y z
N MET A 1 21.87 -31.77 -5.01
CA MET A 1 21.52 -31.31 -3.64
C MET A 1 20.20 -30.55 -3.72
N SER A 2 19.22 -30.84 -2.86
CA SER A 2 18.02 -29.98 -2.80
C SER A 2 18.35 -28.70 -2.04
N LYS A 3 17.89 -27.57 -2.55
CA LYS A 3 17.94 -26.29 -1.83
C LYS A 3 16.76 -26.25 -0.85
N LYS A 4 17.00 -25.78 0.38
CA LYS A 4 15.96 -25.56 1.40
C LYS A 4 15.80 -24.06 1.62
N PHE A 5 14.61 -23.64 2.03
CA PHE A 5 14.33 -22.29 2.51
C PHE A 5 13.36 -22.35 3.70
N GLU A 6 13.35 -21.30 4.51
CA GLU A 6 12.46 -21.12 5.65
C GLU A 6 11.70 -19.79 5.49
N VAL A 7 10.50 -19.70 6.08
CA VAL A 7 9.71 -18.47 6.13
C VAL A 7 9.25 -18.27 7.56
N ILE A 8 9.67 -17.15 8.15
CA ILE A 8 9.41 -16.81 9.56
C ILE A 8 8.49 -15.59 9.60
N ALA A 9 7.38 -15.70 10.32
CA ALA A 9 6.48 -14.57 10.53
C ALA A 9 6.99 -13.69 11.68
N VAL A 10 7.09 -12.38 11.46
CA VAL A 10 7.38 -11.42 12.53
C VAL A 10 6.08 -11.12 13.28
N THR A 11 5.95 -11.62 14.51
CA THR A 11 4.73 -11.50 15.31
C THR A 11 4.86 -10.47 16.43
N GLY A 12 3.73 -10.01 16.98
CA GLY A 12 3.73 -9.08 18.12
C GLY A 12 4.15 -7.65 17.79
N LEU A 13 4.12 -7.26 16.51
CA LEU A 13 4.34 -5.87 16.08
C LEU A 13 3.19 -4.96 16.57
N PRO A 14 3.49 -3.68 16.88
CA PRO A 14 2.47 -2.73 17.32
C PRO A 14 1.59 -2.26 16.16
N GLU A 15 0.54 -1.49 16.49
CA GLU A 15 -0.14 -0.67 15.49
C GLU A 15 0.74 0.54 15.14
N PHE A 16 1.05 0.70 13.85
CA PHE A 16 1.96 1.75 13.37
C PHE A 16 1.23 3.05 13.03
N GLY A 17 1.82 4.16 13.47
CA GLY A 17 1.47 5.53 13.12
C GLY A 17 2.52 6.22 12.24
N SER A 18 2.22 7.47 11.87
CA SER A 18 3.12 8.31 11.07
C SER A 18 4.42 8.61 11.84
N GLY A 19 5.56 8.38 11.21
CA GLY A 19 6.89 8.62 11.77
C GLY A 19 7.48 7.46 12.56
N ASP A 20 6.74 6.36 12.78
CA ASP A 20 7.28 5.20 13.49
C ASP A 20 8.40 4.51 12.69
N ASN A 21 9.42 4.02 13.39
CA ASN A 21 10.53 3.28 12.78
C ASN A 21 10.16 1.80 12.60
N LEU A 22 9.66 1.46 11.41
CA LEU A 22 9.28 0.09 11.06
C LEU A 22 10.45 -0.89 11.12
N GLY A 23 11.65 -0.47 10.71
CA GLY A 23 12.83 -1.33 10.69
C GLY A 23 13.27 -1.74 12.10
N GLU A 24 13.37 -0.77 13.01
CA GLU A 24 13.71 -1.03 14.42
C GLU A 24 12.67 -1.94 15.09
N ALA A 25 11.38 -1.74 14.81
CA ALA A 25 10.32 -2.59 15.34
C ALA A 25 10.45 -4.05 14.86
N ILE A 26 10.74 -4.27 13.58
CA ILE A 26 10.95 -5.61 13.01
C ILE A 26 12.18 -6.27 13.66
N LEU A 27 13.31 -5.58 13.72
CA LEU A 27 14.55 -6.10 14.30
C LEU A 27 14.37 -6.46 15.78
N SER A 28 13.72 -5.58 16.56
CA SER A 28 13.45 -5.81 17.97
C SER A 28 12.59 -7.06 18.19
N ARG A 29 11.53 -7.23 17.38
CA ARG A 29 10.67 -8.43 17.46
C ARG A 29 11.40 -9.71 17.07
N LEU A 30 12.21 -9.70 16.02
CA LEU A 30 13.02 -10.85 15.63
C LEU A 30 13.96 -11.28 16.77
N GLN A 31 14.66 -10.32 17.38
CA GLN A 31 15.56 -10.59 18.50
C GLN A 31 14.82 -11.19 19.70
N GLU A 32 13.66 -10.66 20.08
CA GLU A 32 12.82 -11.20 21.16
C GLU A 32 12.30 -12.61 20.86
N MET A 33 12.05 -12.92 19.59
CA MET A 33 11.66 -14.25 19.12
C MET A 33 12.84 -15.23 19.02
N GLY A 34 14.08 -14.78 19.29
CA GLY A 34 15.28 -15.61 19.23
C GLY A 34 15.87 -15.77 17.82
N PHE A 35 15.49 -14.90 16.87
CA PHE A 35 16.02 -14.88 15.51
C PHE A 35 17.00 -13.73 15.30
N THR A 36 18.02 -13.99 14.50
CA THR A 36 18.99 -13.00 14.02
C THR A 36 19.02 -13.06 12.49
N LEU A 37 19.10 -11.90 11.83
CA LEU A 37 19.23 -11.86 10.37
C LEU A 37 20.64 -12.26 9.94
N GLU A 38 20.70 -13.06 8.88
CA GLU A 38 21.91 -13.52 8.24
C GLU A 38 22.08 -12.90 6.84
N ASP A 39 23.31 -12.90 6.33
CA ASP A 39 23.59 -12.42 4.98
C ASP A 39 22.83 -13.27 3.94
N GLY A 40 21.99 -12.61 3.16
CA GLY A 40 21.13 -13.24 2.15
C GLY A 40 19.68 -13.42 2.57
N ASP A 41 19.33 -13.10 3.82
CA ASP A 41 17.94 -13.05 4.26
C ASP A 41 17.15 -11.95 3.53
N ILE A 42 15.84 -12.20 3.39
CA ILE A 42 14.91 -11.29 2.72
C ILE A 42 13.82 -10.89 3.71
N ILE A 43 13.72 -9.59 3.98
CA ILE A 43 12.60 -9.01 4.71
C ILE A 43 11.49 -8.65 3.73
N VAL A 44 10.31 -9.25 3.91
CA VAL A 44 9.12 -8.94 3.12
C VAL A 44 8.15 -8.14 3.98
N VAL A 45 7.84 -6.92 3.53
CA VAL A 45 6.95 -5.99 4.23
C VAL A 45 5.75 -5.69 3.35
N SER A 46 4.55 -5.68 3.94
CA SER A 46 3.36 -5.22 3.22
C SER A 46 3.40 -3.70 2.99
N GLN A 47 2.96 -3.26 1.81
CA GLN A 47 2.89 -1.83 1.46
C GLN A 47 2.11 -1.00 2.50
N LYS A 48 1.01 -1.53 3.07
CA LYS A 48 0.12 -0.76 3.95
C LYS A 48 0.84 -0.19 5.18
N VAL A 49 1.70 -0.97 5.83
CA VAL A 49 2.43 -0.49 7.01
C VAL A 49 3.44 0.58 6.63
N VAL A 50 4.11 0.42 5.47
CA VAL A 50 5.00 1.45 4.91
C VAL A 50 4.24 2.76 4.68
N SER A 51 3.06 2.70 4.04
CA SER A 51 2.21 3.88 3.82
C SER A 51 1.78 4.57 5.12
N LYS A 52 1.56 3.82 6.21
CA LYS A 52 1.21 4.39 7.52
C LYS A 52 2.39 5.15 8.12
N VAL A 53 3.56 4.53 8.18
CA VAL A 53 4.75 5.16 8.79
C VAL A 53 5.26 6.34 7.98
N GLU A 54 5.07 6.33 6.66
CA GLU A 54 5.36 7.46 5.77
C GLU A 54 4.30 8.57 5.79
N GLY A 55 3.26 8.46 6.63
CA GLY A 55 2.24 9.50 6.78
C GLY A 55 1.34 9.68 5.56
N ARG A 56 1.13 8.61 4.76
CA ARG A 56 0.35 8.65 3.51
C ARG A 56 -1.16 8.50 3.71
N MET A 57 -1.64 8.53 4.95
CA MET A 57 -3.08 8.46 5.24
C MET A 57 -3.79 9.78 4.90
N VAL A 58 -4.94 9.69 4.24
CA VAL A 58 -5.77 10.84 3.87
C VAL A 58 -7.19 10.63 4.37
N ARG A 59 -7.78 11.64 5.00
CA ARG A 59 -9.21 11.64 5.32
C ARG A 59 -10.00 11.95 4.05
N LEU A 60 -10.93 11.06 3.68
CA LEU A 60 -11.77 11.27 2.50
C LEU A 60 -12.59 12.57 2.55
N SER A 61 -12.97 13.02 3.76
CA SER A 61 -13.68 14.30 3.97
C SER A 61 -12.91 15.52 3.46
N ASP A 62 -11.59 15.43 3.43
CA ASP A 62 -10.70 16.55 3.13
C ASP A 62 -10.40 16.62 1.62
N VAL A 63 -10.93 15.69 0.83
CA VAL A 63 -10.68 15.58 -0.61
C VAL A 63 -11.79 16.26 -1.41
N LYS A 64 -11.42 17.28 -2.18
CA LYS A 64 -12.29 17.88 -3.21
C LYS A 64 -12.11 17.14 -4.54
N PRO A 65 -13.16 16.49 -5.09
CA PRO A 65 -13.06 15.77 -6.35
C PRO A 65 -13.02 16.72 -7.55
N SER A 66 -12.25 16.37 -8.58
CA SER A 66 -12.28 17.04 -9.88
C SER A 66 -13.46 16.60 -10.74
N GLU A 67 -13.80 17.37 -11.78
CA GLU A 67 -14.84 17.00 -12.76
C GLU A 67 -14.55 15.65 -13.43
N ARG A 68 -13.26 15.36 -13.66
CA ARG A 68 -12.81 14.06 -14.18
C ARG A 68 -13.13 12.93 -13.20
N ALA A 69 -12.86 13.13 -11.92
CA ALA A 69 -13.19 12.16 -10.88
C ALA A 69 -14.71 11.94 -10.75
N ILE A 70 -15.51 13.01 -10.81
CA ILE A 70 -16.98 12.95 -10.78
C ILE A 70 -17.52 12.19 -12.02
N THR A 71 -16.94 12.39 -13.19
CA THR A 71 -17.36 11.67 -14.40
C THR A 71 -17.06 10.18 -14.29
N LEU A 72 -15.85 9.81 -13.84
CA LEU A 72 -15.46 8.42 -13.65
C LEU A 72 -16.21 7.75 -12.49
N SER A 73 -16.60 8.48 -11.46
CA SER A 73 -17.38 7.95 -10.35
C SER A 73 -18.75 7.47 -10.81
N LYS A 74 -19.37 8.13 -11.80
CA LYS A 74 -20.64 7.70 -12.42
C LYS A 74 -20.48 6.38 -13.18
N ILE A 75 -19.33 6.15 -13.83
CA ILE A 75 -19.03 4.92 -14.57
C ILE A 75 -18.73 3.76 -13.60
N THR A 76 -17.86 4.03 -12.63
CA THR A 76 -17.33 3.02 -11.71
C THR A 76 -18.25 2.75 -10.52
N GLY A 77 -19.17 3.65 -10.21
CA GLY A 77 -20.02 3.60 -9.01
C GLY A 77 -19.27 3.84 -7.70
N LYS A 78 -18.04 4.35 -7.75
CA LYS A 78 -17.21 4.63 -6.57
C LYS A 78 -17.44 6.06 -6.05
N ASP A 79 -17.00 6.34 -4.83
CA ASP A 79 -17.01 7.71 -4.29
C ASP A 79 -16.09 8.61 -5.14
N PRO A 80 -16.54 9.79 -5.63
CA PRO A 80 -15.72 10.66 -6.45
C PRO A 80 -14.45 11.16 -5.74
N ARG A 81 -14.46 11.26 -4.41
CA ARG A 81 -13.30 11.64 -3.59
C ARG A 81 -12.26 10.54 -3.56
N PHE A 82 -12.69 9.28 -3.52
CA PHE A 82 -11.80 8.13 -3.66
C PHE A 82 -11.21 8.07 -5.08
N VAL A 83 -12.05 8.22 -6.11
CA VAL A 83 -11.60 8.25 -7.51
C VAL A 83 -10.57 9.37 -7.72
N GLU A 84 -10.77 10.53 -7.11
CA GLU A 84 -9.81 11.63 -7.14
C GLU A 84 -8.44 11.21 -6.57
N LEU A 85 -8.40 10.51 -5.43
CA LEU A 85 -7.14 10.00 -4.87
C LEU A 85 -6.47 8.99 -5.81
N VAL A 86 -7.25 8.07 -6.41
CA VAL A 86 -6.73 7.14 -7.42
C VAL A 86 -6.10 7.90 -8.58
N LEU A 87 -6.81 8.91 -9.13
CA LEU A 87 -6.31 9.71 -10.25
C LEU A 87 -5.03 10.47 -9.90
N ARG A 88 -4.89 10.97 -8.67
CA ARG A 88 -3.67 11.66 -8.21
C ARG A 88 -2.45 10.74 -8.20
N GLU A 89 -2.63 9.45 -8.02
CA GLU A 89 -1.54 8.45 -8.01
C GLU A 89 -1.41 7.71 -9.35
N SER A 90 -2.23 8.05 -10.35
CA SER A 90 -2.28 7.39 -11.66
C SER A 90 -1.66 8.23 -12.78
N SER A 91 -1.02 7.56 -13.73
CA SER A 91 -0.57 8.13 -15.01
C SER A 91 -1.58 7.85 -16.13
N GLN A 92 -2.19 6.66 -16.13
CA GLN A 92 -3.13 6.22 -17.16
C GLN A 92 -4.29 5.42 -16.55
N ILE A 93 -5.47 5.50 -17.18
CA ILE A 93 -6.61 4.64 -16.88
C ILE A 93 -6.61 3.50 -17.90
N GLU A 94 -6.53 2.26 -17.43
CA GLU A 94 -6.58 1.06 -18.29
C GLU A 94 -8.00 0.54 -18.45
N VAL A 95 -8.75 0.49 -17.34
CA VAL A 95 -10.14 0.00 -17.31
C VAL A 95 -10.95 0.83 -16.33
N ALA A 96 -12.12 1.30 -16.77
CA ALA A 96 -13.13 1.91 -15.91
C ALA A 96 -14.50 1.31 -16.22
N VAL A 97 -15.00 0.47 -15.31
CA VAL A 97 -16.32 -0.16 -15.40
C VAL A 97 -16.95 -0.19 -14.01
N LYS A 98 -18.25 -0.53 -13.91
CA LYS A 98 -18.92 -0.63 -12.62
C LYS A 98 -18.15 -1.53 -11.64
N GLY A 99 -17.85 -1.00 -10.46
CA GLY A 99 -17.09 -1.66 -9.40
C GLY A 99 -15.56 -1.61 -9.55
N HIS A 100 -15.01 -1.33 -10.74
CA HIS A 100 -13.60 -1.53 -11.04
C HIS A 100 -12.96 -0.30 -11.70
N LEU A 101 -11.80 0.07 -11.18
CA LEU A 101 -10.94 1.10 -11.76
C LEU A 101 -9.52 0.56 -11.77
N ILE A 102 -9.03 0.15 -12.94
CA ILE A 102 -7.66 -0.33 -13.14
C ILE A 102 -6.88 0.78 -13.84
N VAL A 103 -5.72 1.08 -13.29
CA VAL A 103 -4.88 2.22 -13.69
C VAL A 103 -3.43 1.78 -13.71
N THR A 104 -2.63 2.47 -14.49
CA THR A 104 -1.18 2.46 -14.33
C THR A 104 -0.82 3.60 -13.39
N THR A 105 -0.14 3.28 -12.29
CA THR A 105 0.34 4.24 -11.29
C THR A 105 1.42 5.15 -11.87
N LYS A 106 1.75 6.24 -11.17
CA LYS A 106 2.89 7.11 -11.52
C LYS A 106 4.24 6.39 -11.49
N SER A 107 4.37 5.29 -10.74
CA SER A 107 5.57 4.45 -10.70
C SER A 107 5.57 3.34 -11.77
N GLY A 108 4.53 3.26 -12.61
CA GLY A 108 4.46 2.32 -13.72
C GLY A 108 3.83 0.96 -13.39
N ILE A 109 3.30 0.77 -12.18
CA ILE A 109 2.59 -0.46 -11.78
C ILE A 109 1.14 -0.37 -12.24
N THR A 110 0.67 -1.37 -13.00
CA THR A 110 -0.75 -1.51 -13.34
C THR A 110 -1.47 -2.29 -12.25
N CYS A 111 -2.44 -1.65 -11.59
CA CYS A 111 -3.21 -2.27 -10.50
C CYS A 111 -4.59 -1.62 -10.33
N ALA A 112 -5.42 -2.25 -9.51
CA ALA A 112 -6.70 -1.67 -9.12
C ALA A 112 -6.49 -0.45 -8.20
N ASN A 113 -7.24 0.62 -8.46
CA ASN A 113 -7.31 1.83 -7.63
C ASN A 113 -5.94 2.44 -7.26
N ALA A 114 -4.92 2.29 -8.10
CA ALA A 114 -3.57 2.78 -7.83
C ALA A 114 -2.91 2.22 -6.55
N GLY A 115 -3.40 1.10 -6.00
CA GLY A 115 -2.87 0.54 -4.75
C GLY A 115 -3.27 1.33 -3.49
N ILE A 116 -4.38 2.06 -3.56
CA ILE A 116 -5.02 2.78 -2.44
C ILE A 116 -6.10 1.91 -1.79
#